data_AF-A0AAJ1EP35-F1
#
_entry.id   AF-A0AAJ1EP35-F1
#
_cell.length_a   1.000
_cell.length_b   1.000
_cell.length_c   1.000
_cell.angle_alpha   90.00
_cell.angle_beta   90.00
_cell.angle_gamma   90.00
#
_symmetry.space_group_name_H-M   'P 1'
#
loop_
_entity.id
_entity.type
_entity.pdbx_description
1 polymer ?
#
loop_
_entity_poly.entity_id
_entity_poly.type
_entity_poly.pdbx_seq_one_letter_code
_entity_poly.pdbx_strand_id
1 'polypeptide(L)'
;MGKIVSLREAINLIWETVEIGQEMESGCPYLFIVGAGISAPEILTANGIIGQCKKKVEQLCQGEDEKLQRICDVAERLRKNSAKYYSYWLEQAYKNKIHRQQYLKNIMNDSKISMSNLLLAQILNTKTIATTVITPNFDNHLLKSLNLLGNYDVFSADNMLDNIALNANSKTVQIMHVHGTYEFYDCCNLESGIAKIAQGQGIKTTASTIKAFLKTKSPIVIGYSGWEDDIIMSKLRERLEYAALPYKLIWFCYSGKDYEKLPGWLRENKEVVFVLPEKKMDMRSKIENRIEDKAEDTVLLAEDVLSELIARFGFKSPNLFSNPIQYYIDLIDSFLPEKIEIFPIKSWKRCLDYVEEHLGDIENSIILLDESAARKDIVGTTSILKKMDYTFIPTDDLEHILSGVIMPIFSSQNRIEDMSAQLAFLDVVLDLLAAKKKDISEEEMAKYLKKLMGAMTYPGKDLGKEKLIQVFDKMLGIACLEEQRLLLLEAKSELVDGEEQKIF
;
A
#
# COMPACT_ATOMS: atom_id res chain seq x y z
N MET A 1 6.51 -22.98 -14.56
CA MET A 1 5.96 -21.61 -14.58
C MET A 1 5.26 -21.37 -13.25
N GLY A 2 5.60 -20.29 -12.56
CA GLY A 2 4.91 -19.84 -11.36
C GLY A 2 3.46 -19.50 -11.67
N LYS A 3 2.60 -19.64 -10.67
CA LYS A 3 1.16 -19.42 -10.84
C LYS A 3 0.89 -17.92 -10.82
N ILE A 4 0.26 -17.39 -11.86
CA ILE A 4 -0.28 -16.03 -11.86
C ILE A 4 -1.73 -16.12 -11.38
N VAL A 5 -2.09 -15.29 -10.41
CA VAL A 5 -3.42 -15.26 -9.78
C VAL A 5 -3.93 -13.82 -9.65
N SER A 6 -5.22 -13.65 -9.42
CA SER A 6 -5.78 -12.34 -9.10
C SER A 6 -5.37 -11.87 -7.70
N LEU A 7 -5.52 -10.56 -7.44
CA LEU A 7 -5.29 -10.02 -6.09
C LEU A 7 -6.15 -10.76 -5.06
N ARG A 8 -7.44 -10.97 -5.36
CA ARG A 8 -8.36 -11.69 -4.50
C ARG A 8 -7.90 -13.11 -4.18
N GLU A 9 -7.49 -13.88 -5.18
CA GLU A 9 -7.01 -15.26 -5.00
C GLU A 9 -5.76 -15.30 -4.11
N ALA A 10 -4.82 -14.38 -4.29
CA ALA A 10 -3.63 -14.31 -3.46
C ALA A 10 -3.94 -13.93 -2.01
N ILE A 11 -4.84 -12.97 -1.80
CA ILE A 11 -5.26 -12.53 -0.46
C ILE A 11 -5.97 -13.66 0.28
N ASN A 12 -6.84 -14.43 -0.40
CA ASN A 12 -7.46 -15.61 0.18
C ASN A 12 -6.44 -16.70 0.53
N LEU A 13 -5.45 -16.94 -0.34
CA LEU A 13 -4.37 -17.89 -0.03
C LEU A 13 -3.59 -17.50 1.24
N ILE A 14 -3.28 -16.21 1.41
CA ILE A 14 -2.62 -15.69 2.62
C ILE A 14 -3.51 -15.93 3.84
N TRP A 15 -4.80 -15.56 3.74
CA TRP A 15 -5.75 -15.73 4.81
C TRP A 15 -5.91 -17.20 5.24
N GLU A 16 -6.18 -18.11 4.30
CA GLU A 16 -6.30 -19.55 4.58
C GLU A 16 -5.05 -20.11 5.25
N THR A 17 -3.86 -19.69 4.79
CA THR A 17 -2.59 -20.13 5.39
C THR A 17 -2.43 -19.64 6.82
N VAL A 18 -2.84 -18.39 7.12
CA VAL A 18 -2.76 -17.83 8.47
C VAL A 18 -3.78 -18.48 9.41
N GLU A 19 -5.03 -18.69 8.97
CA GLU A 19 -6.07 -19.34 9.78
C GLU A 19 -5.65 -20.77 10.17
N ILE A 20 -5.21 -21.58 9.20
CA ILE A 20 -4.70 -22.93 9.48
C ILE A 20 -3.49 -22.86 10.42
N GLY A 21 -2.60 -21.88 10.22
CA GLY A 21 -1.42 -21.67 11.06
C GLY A 21 -1.76 -21.34 12.51
N GLN A 22 -2.85 -20.60 12.75
CA GLN A 22 -3.39 -20.27 14.07
C GLN A 22 -4.01 -21.50 14.76
N GLU A 23 -4.79 -22.30 14.03
CA GLU A 23 -5.34 -23.57 14.54
C GLU A 23 -4.24 -24.53 15.01
N MET A 24 -3.07 -24.48 14.35
CA MET A 24 -1.91 -25.32 14.67
C MET A 24 -0.90 -24.68 15.64
N GLU A 25 -1.19 -23.49 16.19
CA GLU A 25 -0.29 -22.71 17.07
C GLU A 25 1.13 -22.50 16.49
N SER A 26 1.26 -22.45 15.15
CA SER A 26 2.56 -22.47 14.45
C SER A 26 3.25 -21.10 14.33
N GLY A 27 2.69 -20.05 14.96
CA GLY A 27 3.13 -18.66 14.87
C GLY A 27 2.86 -18.04 13.49
N CYS A 28 3.38 -16.84 13.24
CA CYS A 28 3.19 -16.16 11.95
C CYS A 28 3.80 -16.96 10.79
N PRO A 29 3.07 -17.34 9.73
CA PRO A 29 3.64 -18.14 8.64
C PRO A 29 4.53 -17.32 7.68
N TYR A 30 4.35 -16.00 7.65
CA TYR A 30 5.00 -15.13 6.68
C TYR A 30 6.02 -14.16 7.29
N LEU A 31 6.85 -13.61 6.42
CA LEU A 31 7.59 -12.36 6.59
C LEU A 31 7.28 -11.43 5.41
N PHE A 32 7.40 -10.12 5.60
CA PHE A 32 7.30 -9.19 4.49
C PHE A 32 8.68 -8.88 3.92
N ILE A 33 8.79 -8.86 2.59
CA ILE A 33 9.90 -8.23 1.88
C ILE A 33 9.33 -6.99 1.19
N VAL A 34 9.75 -5.82 1.62
CA VAL A 34 9.22 -4.55 1.10
C VAL A 34 10.32 -3.72 0.48
N GLY A 35 10.05 -3.10 -0.66
CA GLY A 35 11.01 -2.24 -1.37
C GLY A 35 10.53 -0.79 -1.47
N ALA A 36 11.20 -0.01 -2.32
CA ALA A 36 10.95 1.43 -2.43
C ALA A 36 9.50 1.78 -2.85
N GLY A 37 8.77 0.82 -3.44
CA GLY A 37 7.37 1.00 -3.81
C GLY A 37 6.43 1.25 -2.63
N ILE A 38 6.79 0.86 -1.39
CA ILE A 38 5.97 1.21 -0.22
C ILE A 38 6.22 2.64 0.27
N SER A 39 7.38 3.24 -0.04
CA SER A 39 7.73 4.61 0.36
C SER A 39 7.42 5.64 -0.73
N ALA A 40 7.15 5.19 -1.96
CA ALA A 40 6.73 6.05 -3.07
C ALA A 40 5.26 6.51 -2.91
N PRO A 41 4.89 7.71 -3.40
CA PRO A 41 5.73 8.69 -4.09
C PRO A 41 6.51 9.63 -3.14
N GLU A 42 6.25 9.57 -1.83
CA GLU A 42 6.84 10.48 -0.84
C GLU A 42 8.38 10.43 -0.82
N ILE A 43 8.93 9.24 -1.04
CA ILE A 43 10.36 9.03 -1.31
C ILE A 43 10.54 8.55 -2.74
N LEU A 44 11.55 9.12 -3.41
CA LEU A 44 11.92 8.72 -4.76
C LEU A 44 12.39 7.27 -4.79
N THR A 45 11.88 6.51 -5.76
CA THR A 45 12.43 5.19 -6.09
C THR A 45 13.86 5.31 -6.60
N ALA A 46 14.58 4.19 -6.69
CA ALA A 46 15.93 4.15 -7.24
C ALA A 46 16.04 4.80 -8.64
N ASN A 47 15.02 4.62 -9.49
CA ASN A 47 14.98 5.27 -10.81
C ASN A 47 14.80 6.80 -10.70
N GLY A 48 13.98 7.26 -9.75
CA GLY A 48 13.82 8.69 -9.46
C GLY A 48 15.12 9.33 -8.98
N ILE A 49 15.84 8.65 -8.07
CA ILE A 49 17.16 9.07 -7.59
C ILE A 49 18.16 9.11 -8.74
N ILE A 50 18.24 8.06 -9.58
CA ILE A 50 19.11 8.07 -10.77
C ILE A 50 18.79 9.26 -11.68
N GLY A 51 17.50 9.56 -11.89
CA GLY A 51 17.08 10.72 -12.67
C GLY A 51 17.60 12.04 -12.11
N GLN A 52 17.54 12.23 -10.79
CA GLN A 52 18.13 13.42 -10.14
C GLN A 52 19.66 13.45 -10.25
N CYS A 53 20.33 12.31 -10.06
CA CYS A 53 21.78 12.20 -10.19
C CYS A 53 22.25 12.54 -11.62
N LYS A 54 21.55 12.06 -12.65
CA LYS A 54 21.84 12.40 -14.06
C LYS A 54 21.80 13.91 -14.29
N LYS A 55 20.71 14.57 -13.88
CA LYS A 55 20.56 16.03 -13.97
C LYS A 55 21.68 16.77 -13.24
N LYS A 56 22.07 16.30 -12.06
CA LYS A 56 23.19 16.87 -11.28
C LYS A 56 24.51 16.72 -12.01
N VAL A 57 24.80 15.55 -12.59
CA VAL A 57 26.03 15.30 -13.35
C VAL A 57 26.09 16.15 -14.61
N GLU A 58 24.97 16.30 -15.33
CA GLU A 58 24.86 17.19 -16.49
C GLU A 58 25.24 18.63 -16.13
N GLN A 59 24.72 19.14 -15.00
CA GLN A 59 25.09 20.47 -14.49
C GLN A 59 26.57 20.56 -14.12
N LEU A 60 27.13 19.53 -13.48
CA LEU A 60 28.55 19.51 -13.09
C LEU A 60 29.52 19.38 -14.28
N CYS A 61 29.04 18.91 -15.43
CA CYS A 61 29.84 18.75 -16.65
C CYS A 61 29.50 19.81 -17.72
N GLN A 62 28.82 20.91 -17.35
CA GLN A 62 28.45 21.96 -18.27
C GLN A 62 29.71 22.57 -18.94
N GLY A 63 29.78 22.48 -20.28
CA GLY A 63 30.95 22.89 -21.06
C GLY A 63 32.03 21.82 -21.22
N GLU A 64 31.82 20.61 -20.70
CA GLU A 64 32.73 19.45 -20.80
C GLU A 64 32.02 18.24 -21.47
N ASP A 65 31.50 18.42 -22.68
CA ASP A 65 30.67 17.41 -23.38
C ASP A 65 31.36 16.04 -23.52
N GLU A 66 32.67 16.02 -23.79
CA GLU A 66 33.43 14.77 -23.87
C GLU A 66 33.42 13.97 -22.57
N LYS A 67 33.47 14.66 -21.41
CA LYS A 67 33.45 14.01 -20.11
C LYS A 67 32.06 13.48 -19.79
N LEU A 68 31.02 14.25 -20.09
CA LEU A 68 29.64 13.81 -19.93
C LEU A 68 29.39 12.55 -20.78
N GLN A 69 29.85 12.54 -22.04
CA GLN A 69 29.73 11.38 -22.92
C GLN A 69 30.44 10.15 -22.34
N ARG A 70 31.69 10.29 -21.84
CA ARG A 70 32.41 9.18 -21.21
C ARG A 70 31.67 8.62 -20.00
N ILE A 71 31.06 9.46 -19.17
CA ILE A 71 30.26 9.03 -18.01
C ILE A 71 29.04 8.23 -18.47
N CYS A 72 28.31 8.74 -19.47
CA CYS A 72 27.16 8.05 -20.04
C CYS A 72 27.53 6.69 -20.65
N ASP A 73 28.64 6.62 -21.40
CA ASP A 73 29.13 5.38 -22.01
C ASP A 73 29.46 4.30 -20.97
N VAL A 74 30.06 4.68 -19.84
CA VAL A 74 30.33 3.75 -18.73
C VAL A 74 29.03 3.33 -18.06
N ALA A 75 28.11 4.25 -17.83
CA ALA A 75 26.82 3.95 -17.23
C ALA A 75 26.01 2.93 -18.05
N GLU A 76 25.96 3.09 -19.38
CA GLU A 76 25.23 2.16 -20.25
C GLU A 76 25.81 0.74 -20.21
N ARG A 77 27.13 0.58 -20.02
CA ARG A 77 27.73 -0.75 -19.80
C ARG A 77 27.29 -1.39 -18.49
N LEU A 78 27.00 -0.58 -17.46
CA LEU A 78 26.55 -1.05 -16.15
C LEU A 78 25.04 -1.29 -16.09
N ARG A 79 24.26 -0.83 -17.08
CA ARG A 79 22.79 -0.87 -17.07
C ARG A 79 22.18 -2.25 -16.85
N LYS A 80 22.89 -3.33 -17.19
CA LYS A 80 22.48 -4.72 -16.94
C LYS A 80 22.45 -5.08 -15.44
N ASN A 81 23.26 -4.42 -14.62
CA ASN A 81 23.31 -4.62 -13.18
C ASN A 81 22.75 -3.37 -12.50
N SER A 82 21.48 -3.46 -12.07
CA SER A 82 20.74 -2.31 -11.53
C SER A 82 21.41 -1.69 -10.31
N ALA A 83 22.01 -2.50 -9.43
CA ALA A 83 22.72 -2.02 -8.25
C ALA A 83 23.96 -1.20 -8.63
N LYS A 84 24.83 -1.73 -9.51
CA LYS A 84 26.03 -1.01 -9.99
C LYS A 84 25.66 0.24 -10.78
N TYR A 85 24.61 0.16 -11.59
CA TYR A 85 24.13 1.31 -12.35
C TYR A 85 23.64 2.44 -11.43
N TYR A 86 22.87 2.10 -10.39
CA TYR A 86 22.45 3.03 -9.35
C TYR A 86 23.65 3.65 -8.62
N SER A 87 24.54 2.82 -8.08
CA SER A 87 25.71 3.29 -7.32
C SER A 87 26.62 4.17 -8.17
N TYR A 88 26.83 3.82 -9.44
CA TYR A 88 27.66 4.62 -10.35
C TYR A 88 27.10 6.03 -10.53
N TRP A 89 25.80 6.19 -10.83
CA TRP A 89 25.20 7.51 -11.00
C TRP A 89 25.25 8.33 -9.71
N LEU A 90 25.02 7.70 -8.56
CA LEU A 90 25.11 8.38 -7.27
C LEU A 90 26.54 8.85 -6.97
N GLU A 91 27.56 8.04 -7.27
CA GLU A 91 28.97 8.39 -7.12
C GLU A 91 29.40 9.52 -8.06
N GLN A 92 28.91 9.53 -9.30
CA GLN A 92 29.20 10.62 -10.24
C GLN A 92 28.57 11.94 -9.78
N ALA A 93 27.35 11.91 -9.25
CA ALA A 93 26.68 13.10 -8.72
C ALA A 93 27.30 13.57 -7.40
N TYR A 94 27.72 12.64 -6.54
CA TYR A 94 28.23 12.89 -5.20
C TYR A 94 29.48 12.04 -4.92
N LYS A 95 30.64 12.59 -5.28
CA LYS A 95 31.95 11.88 -5.18
C LYS A 95 32.30 11.46 -3.76
N ASN A 96 32.00 12.31 -2.78
CA ASN A 96 32.35 12.06 -1.38
C ASN A 96 31.22 11.31 -0.64
N LYS A 97 31.61 10.33 0.19
CA LYS A 97 30.73 9.57 1.09
C LYS A 97 29.72 10.44 1.83
N ILE A 98 30.22 11.48 2.48
CA ILE A 98 29.41 12.37 3.33
C ILE A 98 28.34 13.10 2.51
N HIS A 99 28.61 13.44 1.24
CA HIS A 99 27.63 14.09 0.38
C HIS A 99 26.54 13.12 -0.08
N ARG A 100 26.88 11.86 -0.37
CA ARG A 100 25.87 10.80 -0.66
C ARG A 100 24.95 10.60 0.52
N GLN A 101 25.52 10.46 1.71
CA GLN A 101 24.77 10.30 2.94
C GLN A 101 23.84 11.49 3.23
N GLN A 102 24.36 12.72 3.10
CA GLN A 102 23.55 13.93 3.28
C GLN A 102 22.42 14.03 2.25
N TYR A 103 22.70 13.71 0.98
CA TYR A 103 21.66 13.68 -0.05
C TYR A 103 20.54 12.68 0.29
N LEU A 104 20.89 11.44 0.65
CA LEU A 104 19.91 10.43 1.03
C LEU A 104 19.14 10.82 2.30
N LYS A 105 19.83 11.37 3.30
CA LYS A 105 19.19 11.91 4.51
C LYS A 105 18.16 12.98 4.18
N ASN A 106 18.48 13.91 3.29
CA ASN A 106 17.58 15.02 2.95
C ASN A 106 16.34 14.53 2.20
N ILE A 107 16.48 13.58 1.27
CA ILE A 107 15.30 13.06 0.55
C ILE A 107 14.42 12.16 1.44
N MET A 108 14.97 11.54 2.49
CA MET A 108 14.24 10.58 3.33
C MET A 108 13.68 11.22 4.61
N ASN A 109 14.46 12.04 5.31
CA ASN A 109 14.07 12.51 6.63
C ASN A 109 12.98 13.59 6.60
N ASP A 110 12.98 14.43 5.56
CA ASP A 110 12.01 15.53 5.39
C ASP A 110 10.75 15.09 4.63
N SER A 111 10.72 13.86 4.13
CA SER A 111 9.56 13.30 3.42
C SER A 111 8.46 12.87 4.40
N LYS A 112 7.21 12.99 3.94
CA LYS A 112 6.04 12.52 4.68
C LYS A 112 6.00 10.99 4.67
N ILE A 113 5.38 10.40 5.69
CA ILE A 113 5.13 8.96 5.72
C ILE A 113 4.08 8.62 4.66
N SER A 114 4.37 7.65 3.81
CA SER A 114 3.42 7.16 2.80
C SER A 114 2.28 6.35 3.43
N MET A 115 1.12 6.34 2.77
CA MET A 115 -0.04 5.54 3.20
C MET A 115 0.28 4.04 3.30
N SER A 116 1.08 3.51 2.37
CA SER A 116 1.50 2.10 2.41
C SER A 116 2.34 1.75 3.65
N ASN A 117 3.17 2.66 4.15
CA ASN A 117 3.90 2.43 5.40
C ASN A 117 2.96 2.40 6.62
N LEU A 118 1.93 3.27 6.65
CA LEU A 118 0.91 3.29 7.71
C LEU A 118 0.07 2.00 7.71
N LEU A 119 -0.41 1.56 6.55
CA LEU A 119 -1.19 0.32 6.41
C LEU A 119 -0.36 -0.92 6.78
N LEU A 120 0.91 -0.98 6.36
CA LEU A 120 1.80 -2.08 6.75
C LEU A 120 2.05 -2.08 8.26
N ALA A 121 2.25 -0.91 8.88
CA ALA A 121 2.40 -0.80 10.32
C ALA A 121 1.15 -1.29 11.07
N GLN A 122 -0.05 -0.95 10.59
CA GLN A 122 -1.31 -1.47 11.14
C GLN A 122 -1.34 -3.01 11.08
N ILE A 123 -0.99 -3.61 9.95
CA ILE A 123 -0.92 -5.07 9.81
C ILE A 123 0.09 -5.68 10.80
N LEU A 124 1.29 -5.11 10.91
CA LEU A 124 2.33 -5.62 11.80
C LEU A 124 1.97 -5.53 13.29
N ASN A 125 1.23 -4.48 13.69
CA ASN A 125 0.76 -4.33 15.07
C ASN A 125 -0.15 -5.48 15.52
N THR A 126 -0.86 -6.11 14.57
CA THR A 126 -1.69 -7.29 14.87
C THR A 126 -0.89 -8.56 15.15
N LYS A 127 0.38 -8.60 14.71
CA LYS A 127 1.28 -9.77 14.83
C LYS A 127 0.64 -11.08 14.34
N THR A 128 -0.26 -10.97 13.36
CA THR A 128 -1.06 -12.10 12.86
C THR A 128 -0.45 -12.73 11.61
N ILE A 129 -0.11 -11.90 10.61
CA ILE A 129 0.45 -12.37 9.33
C ILE A 129 1.96 -12.57 9.44
N ALA A 130 2.64 -11.59 10.02
CA ALA A 130 4.10 -11.53 10.13
C ALA A 130 4.51 -10.70 11.35
N THR A 131 5.67 -11.02 11.92
CA THR A 131 6.40 -10.20 12.90
C THR A 131 7.72 -9.68 12.34
N THR A 132 8.03 -9.92 11.06
CA THR A 132 9.32 -9.56 10.47
C THR A 132 9.13 -8.90 9.12
N VAL A 133 9.86 -7.80 8.92
CA VAL A 133 10.02 -7.11 7.65
C VAL A 133 11.49 -7.08 7.26
N ILE A 134 11.78 -7.45 6.01
CA ILE A 134 13.10 -7.33 5.40
C ILE A 134 12.98 -6.27 4.31
N THR A 135 13.84 -5.25 4.35
CA THR A 135 13.77 -4.13 3.41
C THR A 135 15.15 -3.72 2.91
N PRO A 136 15.32 -3.43 1.60
CA PRO A 136 16.50 -2.77 1.07
C PRO A 136 16.40 -1.24 1.16
N ASN A 137 15.28 -0.70 1.67
CA ASN A 137 15.10 0.74 1.81
C ASN A 137 16.01 1.28 2.91
N PHE A 138 16.55 2.48 2.66
CA PHE A 138 17.40 3.19 3.62
C PHE A 138 16.62 4.11 4.55
N ASP A 139 15.33 4.32 4.30
CA ASP A 139 14.46 5.18 5.10
C ASP A 139 13.91 4.45 6.34
N ASN A 140 13.47 5.24 7.33
CA ASN A 140 12.88 4.73 8.58
C ASN A 140 11.36 4.93 8.65
N HIS A 141 10.66 5.07 7.51
CA HIS A 141 9.22 5.40 7.51
C HIS A 141 8.38 4.31 8.16
N LEU A 142 8.72 3.03 7.98
CA LEU A 142 7.99 1.95 8.62
C LEU A 142 8.12 1.99 10.15
N LEU A 143 9.33 2.23 10.68
CA LEU A 143 9.55 2.41 12.12
C LEU A 143 8.82 3.64 12.64
N LYS A 144 8.90 4.78 11.93
CA LYS A 144 8.14 5.98 12.26
C LYS A 144 6.63 5.71 12.29
N SER A 145 6.13 4.90 11.36
CA SER A 145 4.71 4.51 11.28
C SER A 145 4.29 3.65 12.47
N LEU A 146 5.07 2.63 12.84
CA LEU A 146 4.80 1.80 14.02
C LEU A 146 4.74 2.64 15.30
N ASN A 147 5.73 3.52 15.49
CA ASN A 147 5.75 4.44 16.63
C ASN A 147 4.57 5.41 16.62
N LEU A 148 4.18 5.92 15.46
CA LEU A 148 3.03 6.81 15.29
C LEU A 148 1.71 6.09 15.62
N LEU A 149 1.64 4.78 15.39
CA LEU A 149 0.50 3.95 15.79
C LEU A 149 0.62 3.43 17.24
N GLY A 150 1.50 4.02 18.07
CA GLY A 150 1.67 3.69 19.48
C GLY A 150 2.44 2.40 19.77
N ASN A 151 3.01 1.73 18.77
CA ASN A 151 3.83 0.53 18.96
C ASN A 151 5.32 0.88 19.02
N TYR A 152 5.85 0.92 20.24
CA TYR A 152 7.27 1.18 20.51
C TYR A 152 8.06 -0.10 20.84
N ASP A 153 7.39 -1.26 20.92
CA ASP A 153 8.03 -2.58 21.06
C ASP A 153 8.39 -3.13 19.68
N VAL A 154 9.36 -2.46 19.06
CA VAL A 154 9.87 -2.77 17.71
C VAL A 154 11.39 -2.80 17.75
N PHE A 155 11.97 -3.87 17.19
CA PHE A 155 13.41 -3.95 16.99
C PHE A 155 13.77 -3.63 15.54
N SER A 156 14.49 -2.53 15.30
CA SER A 156 15.03 -2.18 13.99
C SER A 156 16.53 -2.52 13.94
N ALA A 157 16.92 -3.41 13.04
CA ALA A 157 18.31 -3.67 12.71
C ALA A 157 18.75 -2.67 11.64
N ASP A 158 19.32 -1.55 12.09
CA ASP A 158 19.67 -0.41 11.24
C ASP A 158 21.03 -0.59 10.54
N ASN A 159 21.84 -1.54 11.03
CA ASN A 159 23.11 -1.91 10.44
C ASN A 159 23.39 -3.43 10.56
N MET A 160 24.49 -3.88 9.94
CA MET A 160 24.85 -5.31 9.89
C MET A 160 25.12 -5.96 11.25
N LEU A 161 25.60 -5.21 12.25
CA LEU A 161 25.92 -5.76 13.57
C LEU A 161 24.66 -6.07 14.38
N ASP A 162 23.60 -5.28 14.18
CA ASP A 162 22.31 -5.44 14.86
C ASP A 162 21.62 -6.76 14.49
N ASN A 163 21.98 -7.35 13.33
CA ASN A 163 21.45 -8.63 12.85
C ASN A 163 21.62 -9.78 13.83
N ILE A 164 22.56 -9.68 14.79
CA ILE A 164 22.75 -10.71 15.82
C ILE A 164 21.50 -10.92 16.69
N ALA A 165 20.75 -9.84 16.94
CA ALA A 165 19.54 -9.83 17.77
C ALA A 165 18.27 -10.24 17.01
N LEU A 166 18.35 -10.41 15.68
CA LEU A 166 17.22 -10.89 14.88
C LEU A 166 16.92 -12.37 15.15
N ASN A 167 15.63 -12.70 15.27
CA ASN A 167 15.15 -14.03 15.59
C ASN A 167 13.84 -14.36 14.86
N ALA A 168 13.88 -15.40 14.02
CA ALA A 168 12.74 -15.86 13.22
C ALA A 168 11.49 -16.26 14.02
N ASN A 169 11.64 -16.51 15.32
CA ASN A 169 10.55 -16.88 16.22
C ASN A 169 10.18 -15.76 17.20
N SER A 170 10.67 -14.54 16.99
CA SER A 170 10.33 -13.39 17.83
C SER A 170 8.84 -13.04 17.75
N LYS A 171 8.24 -12.75 18.90
CA LYS A 171 6.89 -12.15 19.00
C LYS A 171 6.92 -10.62 18.89
N THR A 172 8.09 -10.01 19.05
CA THR A 172 8.33 -8.58 18.85
C THR A 172 8.48 -8.31 17.35
N VAL A 173 7.90 -7.21 16.87
CA VAL A 173 8.05 -6.81 15.46
C VAL A 173 9.51 -6.47 15.19
N GLN A 174 10.06 -7.00 14.10
CA GLN A 174 11.44 -6.80 13.71
C GLN A 174 11.53 -6.22 12.29
N ILE A 175 12.33 -5.18 12.10
CA ILE A 175 12.65 -4.59 10.80
C ILE A 175 14.14 -4.86 10.53
N MET A 176 14.45 -5.42 9.37
CA MET A 176 15.81 -5.71 8.94
C MET A 176 16.15 -4.85 7.72
N HIS A 177 16.99 -3.84 7.91
CA HIS A 177 17.54 -3.03 6.83
C HIS A 177 18.75 -3.73 6.22
N VAL A 178 18.52 -4.38 5.07
CA VAL A 178 19.50 -5.25 4.40
C VAL A 178 20.78 -4.51 4.03
N HIS A 179 20.62 -3.26 3.58
CA HIS A 179 21.70 -2.34 3.23
C HIS A 179 21.88 -1.25 4.29
N GLY A 180 21.40 -1.48 5.51
CA GLY A 180 21.33 -0.47 6.58
C GLY A 180 20.44 0.72 6.25
N THR A 181 20.36 1.67 7.18
CA THR A 181 19.63 2.94 6.98
C THR A 181 20.53 3.98 6.30
N TYR A 182 19.97 5.12 5.89
CA TYR A 182 20.75 6.21 5.28
C TYR A 182 21.89 6.70 6.21
N GLU A 183 21.76 6.51 7.53
CA GLU A 183 22.78 6.83 8.53
C GLU A 183 24.02 5.92 8.42
N PHE A 184 23.88 4.77 7.78
CA PHE A 184 24.93 3.76 7.62
C PHE A 184 25.25 3.45 6.15
N TYR A 185 24.74 4.23 5.19
CA TYR A 185 24.78 3.97 3.74
C TYR A 185 26.12 3.48 3.18
N ASP A 186 27.25 3.99 3.66
CA ASP A 186 28.59 3.58 3.15
C ASP A 186 29.33 2.57 4.04
N CYS A 187 28.71 2.10 5.13
CA CYS A 187 29.17 0.88 5.82
C CYS A 187 28.77 -0.38 5.03
N CYS A 188 27.78 -0.25 4.15
CA CYS A 188 27.20 -1.35 3.38
C CYS A 188 27.97 -1.63 2.09
N ASN A 189 28.66 -0.64 1.52
CA ASN A 189 29.59 -0.86 0.41
C ASN A 189 30.96 -1.45 0.84
N LEU A 190 31.21 -1.59 2.16
CA LEU A 190 32.41 -2.20 2.74
C LEU A 190 32.26 -3.72 2.98
N GLU A 191 31.42 -4.38 2.19
CA GLU A 191 31.12 -5.83 2.26
C GLU A 191 32.38 -6.71 2.35
N SER A 192 33.47 -6.34 1.69
CA SER A 192 34.70 -7.17 1.69
C SER A 192 35.50 -7.13 3.00
N GLY A 193 35.40 -6.05 3.78
CA GLY A 193 36.12 -5.88 5.05
C GLY A 193 35.33 -6.40 6.25
N ILE A 194 34.02 -6.10 6.29
CA ILE A 194 33.15 -6.43 7.43
C ILE A 194 32.70 -7.89 7.39
N ALA A 195 32.46 -8.49 6.22
CA ALA A 195 32.10 -9.90 6.12
C ALA A 195 33.22 -10.85 6.60
N LYS A 196 34.49 -10.47 6.42
CA LYS A 196 35.66 -11.23 6.92
C LYS A 196 35.77 -11.15 8.45
N ILE A 197 35.46 -10.00 9.05
CA ILE A 197 35.45 -9.82 10.51
C ILE A 197 34.27 -10.56 11.14
N ALA A 198 33.08 -10.49 10.52
CA ALA A 198 31.87 -11.14 11.00
C ALA A 198 31.99 -12.67 11.04
N GLN A 199 32.59 -13.28 10.02
CA GLN A 199 32.84 -14.74 9.99
C GLN A 199 33.87 -15.17 11.03
N GLY A 200 34.88 -14.34 11.33
CA GLY A 200 35.89 -14.63 12.36
C GLY A 200 35.40 -14.49 13.79
N GLN A 201 34.31 -13.76 14.02
CA GLN A 201 33.75 -13.46 15.36
C GLN A 201 32.39 -14.13 15.64
N GLY A 202 31.90 -15.00 14.75
CA GLY A 202 30.59 -15.66 14.93
C GLY A 202 29.39 -14.74 14.77
N ILE A 203 29.56 -13.58 14.14
CA ILE A 203 28.48 -12.59 13.91
C ILE A 203 27.61 -13.09 12.75
N LYS A 204 26.29 -13.11 12.96
CA LYS A 204 25.31 -13.43 11.90
C LYS A 204 25.39 -12.36 10.79
N THR A 205 25.78 -12.78 9.59
CA THR A 205 25.74 -11.91 8.41
C THR A 205 24.29 -11.72 7.95
N THR A 206 23.99 -10.61 7.27
CA THR A 206 22.70 -10.33 6.60
C THR A 206 22.21 -11.55 5.82
N ALA A 207 23.10 -12.16 5.01
CA ALA A 207 22.81 -13.35 4.23
C ALA A 207 22.40 -14.57 5.09
N SER A 208 23.13 -14.82 6.18
CA SER A 208 22.86 -15.94 7.09
C SER A 208 21.54 -15.76 7.84
N THR A 209 21.22 -14.51 8.21
CA THR A 209 19.97 -14.15 8.88
C THR A 209 18.77 -14.36 7.96
N ILE A 210 18.81 -13.83 6.72
CA ILE A 210 17.75 -14.07 5.72
C ILE A 210 17.54 -15.58 5.51
N LYS A 211 18.64 -16.34 5.35
CA LYS A 211 18.56 -17.80 5.19
C LYS A 211 17.89 -18.48 6.39
N ALA A 212 18.09 -18.00 7.61
CA ALA A 212 17.44 -18.54 8.80
C ALA A 212 15.92 -18.26 8.78
N PHE A 213 15.50 -17.04 8.45
CA PHE A 213 14.08 -16.69 8.33
C PHE A 213 13.37 -17.52 7.25
N LEU A 214 13.97 -17.67 6.07
CA LEU A 214 13.40 -18.43 4.94
C LEU A 214 13.25 -19.93 5.20
N LYS A 215 13.83 -20.47 6.28
CA LYS A 215 13.62 -21.87 6.68
C LYS A 215 12.25 -22.09 7.31
N THR A 216 11.74 -21.10 8.03
CA THR A 216 10.54 -21.21 8.87
C THR A 216 9.40 -20.32 8.42
N LYS A 217 9.68 -19.32 7.57
CA LYS A 217 8.70 -18.34 7.10
C LYS A 217 8.77 -18.23 5.57
N SER A 218 7.63 -17.93 4.95
CA SER A 218 7.57 -17.63 3.53
C SER A 218 7.44 -16.12 3.26
N PRO A 219 8.00 -15.58 2.16
CA PRO A 219 7.90 -14.16 1.88
C PRO A 219 6.57 -13.75 1.25
N ILE A 220 6.07 -12.60 1.70
CA ILE A 220 5.13 -11.75 0.96
C ILE A 220 5.90 -10.53 0.45
N VAL A 221 6.00 -10.37 -0.87
CA VAL A 221 6.85 -9.35 -1.51
C VAL A 221 5.98 -8.22 -2.07
N ILE A 222 6.20 -6.98 -1.59
CA ILE A 222 5.41 -5.80 -1.97
C ILE A 222 6.36 -4.62 -2.26
N GLY A 223 6.18 -3.95 -3.41
CA GLY A 223 6.96 -2.74 -3.74
C GLY A 223 8.47 -2.98 -3.94
N TYR A 224 8.91 -4.23 -4.00
CA TYR A 224 10.30 -4.62 -4.28
C TYR A 224 10.46 -5.05 -5.74
N SER A 225 11.47 -4.49 -6.40
CA SER A 225 11.69 -4.69 -7.85
C SER A 225 12.53 -5.93 -8.19
N GLY A 226 13.12 -6.61 -7.19
CA GLY A 226 13.85 -7.86 -7.41
C GLY A 226 15.14 -7.69 -8.20
N TRP A 227 16.02 -6.77 -7.79
CA TRP A 227 17.34 -6.62 -8.43
C TRP A 227 18.16 -7.91 -8.28
N GLU A 228 18.53 -8.55 -9.39
CA GLU A 228 19.17 -9.88 -9.41
C GLU A 228 20.43 -9.97 -8.53
N ASP A 229 21.22 -8.91 -8.49
CA ASP A 229 22.47 -8.82 -7.74
C ASP A 229 22.27 -8.43 -6.26
N ASP A 230 21.03 -8.24 -5.80
CA ASP A 230 20.71 -7.95 -4.40
C ASP A 230 20.81 -9.22 -3.54
N ILE A 231 21.27 -9.06 -2.29
CA ILE A 231 21.43 -10.19 -1.37
C ILE A 231 20.10 -10.89 -1.05
N ILE A 232 18.98 -10.18 -1.06
CA ILE A 232 17.64 -10.76 -0.92
C ILE A 232 17.40 -11.76 -2.06
N MET A 233 17.61 -11.33 -3.32
CA MET A 233 17.42 -12.18 -4.50
C MET A 233 18.38 -13.37 -4.50
N SER A 234 19.64 -13.15 -4.13
CA SER A 234 20.62 -14.23 -3.96
C SER A 234 20.15 -15.30 -2.97
N LYS A 235 19.62 -14.91 -1.80
CA LYS A 235 19.16 -15.86 -0.78
C LYS A 235 17.83 -16.51 -1.14
N LEU A 236 16.92 -15.80 -1.82
CA LEU A 236 15.69 -16.39 -2.36
C LEU A 236 16.00 -17.45 -3.42
N ARG A 237 16.92 -17.16 -4.34
CA ARG A 237 17.37 -18.11 -5.36
C ARG A 237 17.95 -19.37 -4.71
N GLU A 238 18.88 -19.20 -3.76
CA GLU A 238 19.45 -20.33 -3.02
C GLU A 238 18.35 -21.14 -2.32
N ARG A 239 17.40 -20.49 -1.65
CA ARG A 239 16.32 -21.21 -0.98
C ARG A 239 15.52 -22.01 -2.00
N LEU A 240 15.03 -21.37 -3.06
CA LEU A 240 14.13 -21.95 -4.05
C LEU A 240 14.78 -23.03 -4.93
N GLU A 241 16.11 -22.99 -5.14
CA GLU A 241 16.85 -24.03 -5.86
C GLU A 241 17.10 -25.27 -5.00
N TYR A 242 17.41 -25.10 -3.71
CA TYR A 242 17.91 -26.19 -2.87
C TYR A 242 16.91 -26.72 -1.83
N ALA A 243 15.80 -26.02 -1.57
CA ALA A 243 14.79 -26.44 -0.60
C ALA A 243 13.41 -25.82 -0.85
N ALA A 244 12.34 -26.50 -0.44
CA ALA A 244 11.01 -25.91 -0.46
C ALA A 244 10.86 -24.84 0.65
N LEU A 245 10.14 -23.77 0.34
CA LEU A 245 9.61 -22.85 1.36
C LEU A 245 8.49 -23.57 2.14
N PRO A 246 8.26 -23.19 3.42
CA PRO A 246 7.20 -23.82 4.21
C PRO A 246 5.80 -23.54 3.63
N TYR A 247 5.61 -22.37 3.01
CA TYR A 247 4.40 -21.96 2.30
C TYR A 247 4.77 -21.32 0.96
N LYS A 248 3.78 -21.06 0.09
CA LYS A 248 4.02 -20.36 -1.19
C LYS A 248 4.59 -18.95 -0.95
N LEU A 249 5.59 -18.57 -1.75
CA LEU A 249 6.06 -17.19 -1.86
C LEU A 249 5.04 -16.41 -2.69
N ILE A 250 4.63 -15.24 -2.22
CA ILE A 250 3.66 -14.41 -2.93
C ILE A 250 4.33 -13.10 -3.32
N TRP A 251 4.34 -12.80 -4.62
CA TRP A 251 4.99 -11.63 -5.18
C TRP A 251 3.97 -10.72 -5.87
N PHE A 252 3.72 -9.55 -5.28
CA PHE A 252 2.87 -8.52 -5.84
C PHE A 252 3.68 -7.64 -6.80
N CYS A 253 3.46 -7.80 -8.10
CA CYS A 253 4.14 -7.04 -9.13
C CYS A 253 3.40 -5.72 -9.39
N TYR A 254 4.15 -4.61 -9.37
CA TYR A 254 3.60 -3.28 -9.65
C TYR A 254 2.98 -3.18 -11.04
N SER A 255 3.61 -3.78 -12.05
CA SER A 255 3.12 -3.80 -13.43
C SER A 255 3.48 -5.12 -14.14
N GLY A 256 2.81 -5.40 -15.25
CA GLY A 256 3.18 -6.52 -16.14
C GLY A 256 4.61 -6.40 -16.67
N LYS A 257 5.06 -5.18 -16.97
CA LYS A 257 6.44 -4.90 -17.41
C LYS A 257 7.47 -5.22 -16.34
N ASP A 258 7.13 -5.02 -15.07
CA ASP A 258 8.05 -5.34 -13.97
C ASP A 258 8.11 -6.85 -13.72
N TYR A 259 7.00 -7.58 -13.92
CA TYR A 259 7.02 -9.04 -13.95
C TYR A 259 7.95 -9.57 -15.05
N GLU A 260 7.90 -9.02 -16.25
CA GLU A 260 8.76 -9.46 -17.36
C GLU A 260 10.26 -9.27 -17.09
N LYS A 261 10.63 -8.28 -16.27
CA LYS A 261 12.02 -8.03 -15.86
C LYS A 261 12.52 -9.03 -14.82
N LEU A 262 11.63 -9.75 -14.14
CA LEU A 262 12.04 -10.74 -13.13
C LEU A 262 12.77 -11.92 -13.80
N PRO A 263 13.76 -12.48 -13.09
CA PRO A 263 14.59 -13.55 -13.63
C PRO A 263 13.78 -14.84 -13.88
N GLY A 264 14.19 -15.61 -14.88
CA GLY A 264 13.53 -16.87 -15.27
C GLY A 264 13.45 -17.88 -14.13
N TRP A 265 14.51 -18.00 -13.32
CA TRP A 265 14.54 -18.93 -12.18
C TRP A 265 13.43 -18.65 -11.15
N LEU A 266 13.01 -17.39 -11.00
CA LEU A 266 11.92 -17.01 -10.10
C LEU A 266 10.57 -17.21 -10.78
N ARG A 267 10.42 -16.71 -12.02
CA ARG A 267 9.17 -16.80 -12.80
C ARG A 267 8.76 -18.23 -13.11
N GLU A 268 9.71 -19.15 -13.23
CA GLU A 268 9.43 -20.52 -13.60
C GLU A 268 9.14 -21.42 -12.40
N ASN A 269 9.45 -20.96 -11.19
CA ASN A 269 9.37 -21.74 -9.96
C ASN A 269 7.91 -21.94 -9.47
N LYS A 270 7.54 -23.19 -9.16
CA LYS A 270 6.19 -23.57 -8.74
C LYS A 270 5.84 -23.17 -7.30
N GLU A 271 6.82 -22.80 -6.50
CA GLU A 271 6.63 -22.29 -5.14
C GLU A 271 6.31 -20.79 -5.11
N VAL A 272 6.35 -20.13 -6.27
CA VAL A 272 6.08 -18.69 -6.38
C VAL A 272 4.72 -18.45 -7.03
N VAL A 273 3.95 -17.59 -6.38
CA VAL A 273 2.67 -17.07 -6.83
C VAL A 273 2.85 -15.59 -7.16
N PHE A 274 2.53 -15.20 -8.38
CA PHE A 274 2.61 -13.83 -8.84
C PHE A 274 1.22 -13.21 -8.91
N VAL A 275 1.15 -11.95 -8.50
CA VAL A 275 -0.05 -11.12 -8.61
C VAL A 275 0.26 -9.97 -9.52
N LEU A 276 -0.52 -9.82 -10.59
CA LEU A 276 -0.39 -8.75 -11.57
C LEU A 276 -1.61 -7.83 -11.50
N PRO A 277 -1.48 -6.56 -11.90
CA PRO A 277 -2.64 -5.69 -12.08
C PRO A 277 -3.60 -6.31 -13.08
N GLU A 278 -4.88 -6.35 -12.72
CA GLU A 278 -5.93 -6.80 -13.62
C GLU A 278 -6.04 -5.82 -14.77
N LYS A 279 -5.98 -6.30 -16.02
CA LYS A 279 -6.26 -5.44 -17.17
C LYS A 279 -7.71 -4.99 -17.05
N LYS A 280 -7.95 -3.69 -16.90
CA LYS A 280 -9.29 -3.12 -17.10
C LYS A 280 -9.72 -3.53 -18.51
N MET A 281 -10.77 -4.36 -18.63
CA MET A 281 -11.48 -4.50 -19.89
C MET A 281 -12.23 -3.20 -20.12
N ASP A 282 -11.54 -2.20 -20.68
CA ASP A 282 -12.21 -1.02 -21.17
C ASP A 282 -12.93 -1.41 -22.47
N MET A 283 -14.25 -1.62 -22.38
CA MET A 283 -15.10 -1.92 -23.52
C MET A 283 -15.14 -0.78 -24.55
N ARG A 284 -14.56 0.40 -24.26
CA ARG A 284 -14.35 1.48 -25.25
C ARG A 284 -13.31 1.17 -26.31
N SER A 285 -12.34 0.30 -26.01
CA SER A 285 -11.23 0.00 -26.94
C SER A 285 -11.65 -0.75 -28.22
N LYS A 286 -12.91 -1.20 -28.33
CA LYS A 286 -13.45 -1.75 -29.56
C LYS A 286 -14.08 -0.71 -30.50
N ILE A 287 -14.43 0.48 -29.99
CA ILE A 287 -15.20 1.47 -30.77
C ILE A 287 -14.32 2.58 -31.34
N GLU A 288 -13.18 2.90 -30.73
CA GLU A 288 -12.31 4.00 -31.19
C GLU A 288 -10.92 3.51 -31.63
N ASN A 289 -10.87 2.80 -32.76
CA ASN A 289 -9.67 2.82 -33.59
C ASN A 289 -9.56 4.20 -34.26
N ARG A 290 -9.12 5.21 -33.51
CA ARG A 290 -8.50 6.48 -33.95
C ARG A 290 -8.41 7.44 -32.76
N ILE A 291 -7.41 7.26 -31.92
CA ILE A 291 -6.56 8.29 -31.30
C ILE A 291 -5.46 7.47 -30.58
N GLU A 292 -4.19 7.80 -30.84
CA GLU A 292 -3.05 7.24 -30.10
C GLU A 292 -3.04 7.79 -28.67
N ASP A 293 -4.03 7.42 -27.86
CA ASP A 293 -3.95 7.66 -26.43
C ASP A 293 -2.99 6.64 -25.83
N LYS A 294 -1.93 7.16 -25.19
CA LYS A 294 -0.98 6.39 -24.39
C LYS A 294 -1.78 5.67 -23.31
N ALA A 295 -2.17 4.41 -23.56
CA ALA A 295 -2.78 3.57 -22.56
C ALA A 295 -1.91 3.61 -21.29
N GLU A 296 -2.43 4.21 -20.22
CA GLU A 296 -1.79 4.15 -18.91
C GLU A 296 -1.60 2.67 -18.58
N ASP A 297 -0.35 2.26 -18.39
CA ASP A 297 -0.04 0.91 -17.93
C ASP A 297 -0.84 0.68 -16.64
N THR A 298 -1.69 -0.34 -16.60
CA THR A 298 -2.40 -0.65 -15.36
C THR A 298 -1.39 -1.06 -14.29
N VAL A 299 -1.50 -0.46 -13.10
CA VAL A 299 -0.56 -0.68 -11.98
C VAL A 299 -1.29 -1.23 -10.77
N LEU A 300 -0.56 -2.00 -9.95
CA LEU A 300 -1.00 -2.53 -8.67
C LEU A 300 -0.20 -1.83 -7.56
N LEU A 301 -0.83 -0.90 -6.84
CA LEU A 301 -0.17 -0.14 -5.78
C LEU A 301 0.01 -1.00 -4.53
N ALA A 302 1.07 -0.73 -3.77
CA ALA A 302 1.26 -1.36 -2.46
C ALA A 302 0.09 -1.07 -1.51
N GLU A 303 -0.47 0.14 -1.60
CA GLU A 303 -1.64 0.59 -0.85
C GLU A 303 -2.86 -0.29 -1.09
N ASP A 304 -3.13 -0.66 -2.35
CA ASP A 304 -4.26 -1.52 -2.72
C ASP A 304 -4.11 -2.91 -2.11
N VAL A 305 -2.89 -3.48 -2.18
CA VAL A 305 -2.58 -4.80 -1.62
C VAL A 305 -2.76 -4.82 -0.11
N LEU A 306 -2.21 -3.82 0.59
CA LEU A 306 -2.26 -3.75 2.05
C LEU A 306 -3.68 -3.46 2.55
N SER A 307 -4.42 -2.59 1.86
CA SER A 307 -5.83 -2.32 2.14
C SER A 307 -6.68 -3.58 1.98
N GLU A 308 -6.40 -4.41 0.96
CA GLU A 308 -7.12 -5.67 0.75
C GLU A 308 -6.80 -6.71 1.84
N LEU A 309 -5.55 -6.75 2.33
CA LEU A 309 -5.19 -7.58 3.50
C LEU A 309 -5.97 -7.12 4.74
N ILE A 310 -5.98 -5.82 5.04
CA ILE A 310 -6.70 -5.27 6.20
C ILE A 310 -8.18 -5.61 6.13
N ALA A 311 -8.81 -5.41 4.97
CA ALA A 311 -10.22 -5.73 4.77
C ALA A 311 -10.49 -7.22 4.95
N ARG A 312 -9.68 -8.10 4.33
CA ARG A 312 -9.89 -9.55 4.39
C ARG A 312 -9.77 -10.12 5.81
N PHE A 313 -8.83 -9.61 6.58
CA PHE A 313 -8.59 -10.03 7.96
C PHE A 313 -9.46 -9.27 8.98
N GLY A 314 -10.18 -8.23 8.56
CA GLY A 314 -11.00 -7.41 9.44
C GLY A 314 -10.20 -6.67 10.51
N PHE A 315 -8.96 -6.26 10.20
CA PHE A 315 -8.13 -5.55 11.16
C PHE A 315 -8.75 -4.20 11.50
N LYS A 316 -8.82 -3.88 12.80
CA LYS A 316 -9.35 -2.61 13.29
C LYS A 316 -8.46 -1.45 12.84
N SER A 317 -9.10 -0.33 12.51
CA SER A 317 -8.38 0.92 12.28
C SER A 317 -7.77 1.39 13.61
N PRO A 318 -6.50 1.83 13.63
CA PRO A 318 -5.90 2.46 14.79
C PRO A 318 -6.65 3.74 15.20
N ASN A 319 -6.74 4.00 16.51
CA ASN A 319 -7.37 5.21 17.07
C ASN A 319 -6.81 6.49 16.44
N LEU A 320 -5.52 6.52 16.06
CA LEU A 320 -4.94 7.68 15.38
C LEU A 320 -5.76 8.13 14.15
N PHE A 321 -6.35 7.20 13.41
CA PHE A 321 -7.14 7.48 12.21
C PHE A 321 -8.64 7.52 12.49
N SER A 322 -9.15 6.66 13.37
CA SER A 322 -10.60 6.59 13.65
C SER A 322 -11.05 7.50 14.79
N ASN A 323 -10.29 7.58 15.89
CA ASN A 323 -10.61 8.40 17.06
C ASN A 323 -9.34 9.06 17.63
N PRO A 324 -8.89 10.19 17.05
CA PRO A 324 -7.64 10.84 17.44
C PRO A 324 -7.64 11.33 18.89
N ILE A 325 -8.81 11.67 19.46
CA ILE A 325 -8.94 12.11 20.84
C ILE A 325 -8.57 10.96 21.77
N GLN A 326 -9.21 9.80 21.58
CA GLN A 326 -8.90 8.59 22.33
C GLN A 326 -7.43 8.19 22.18
N TYR A 327 -6.86 8.32 20.97
CA TYR A 327 -5.43 8.05 20.76
C TYR A 327 -4.52 8.88 21.68
N TYR A 328 -4.78 10.19 21.80
CA TYR A 328 -3.97 11.04 22.69
C TYR A 328 -4.21 10.78 24.17
N ILE A 329 -5.44 10.41 24.56
CA ILE A 329 -5.75 9.95 25.92
C ILE A 329 -4.92 8.71 26.25
N ASP A 330 -4.94 7.69 25.37
CA ASP A 330 -4.20 6.44 25.52
C ASP A 330 -2.67 6.68 25.61
N LEU A 331 -2.15 7.61 24.80
CA LEU A 331 -0.74 7.97 24.79
C LEU A 331 -0.32 8.62 26.13
N ILE A 332 -1.13 9.54 26.65
CA ILE A 332 -0.88 10.18 27.95
C ILE A 332 -0.85 9.11 29.04
N ASP A 333 -1.84 8.21 29.07
CA ASP A 333 -1.95 7.17 30.09
C ASP A 333 -0.83 6.12 30.03
N SER A 334 -0.34 5.83 28.83
CA SER A 334 0.69 4.81 28.63
C SER A 334 2.10 5.30 28.96
N PHE A 335 2.42 6.57 28.69
CA PHE A 335 3.79 7.08 28.76
C PHE A 335 4.04 8.09 29.88
N LEU A 336 3.03 8.81 30.34
CA LEU A 336 3.22 9.90 31.29
C LEU A 336 2.87 9.44 32.71
N PRO A 337 3.75 9.65 33.70
CA PRO A 337 3.45 9.27 35.08
C PRO A 337 2.23 10.03 35.64
N GLU A 338 1.43 9.33 36.44
CA GLU A 338 0.22 9.88 37.08
C GLU A 338 0.49 11.08 38.02
N LYS A 339 1.75 11.32 38.42
CA LYS A 339 2.14 12.41 39.33
C LYS A 339 3.19 13.30 38.68
N ILE A 340 2.82 13.95 37.58
CA ILE A 340 3.57 15.09 37.05
C ILE A 340 2.93 16.37 37.59
N GLU A 341 3.53 16.96 38.62
CA GLU A 341 3.08 18.26 39.18
C GLU A 341 3.62 19.46 38.39
N ILE A 342 4.68 19.27 37.60
CA ILE A 342 5.41 20.34 36.90
C ILE A 342 4.74 20.72 35.57
N PHE A 343 4.08 19.76 34.91
CA PHE A 343 3.42 19.97 33.61
C PHE A 343 1.90 19.79 33.74
N PRO A 344 1.08 20.59 33.05
CA PRO A 344 -0.39 20.56 33.17
C PRO A 344 -1.06 19.37 32.46
N ILE A 345 -0.39 18.21 32.39
CA ILE A 345 -0.82 17.02 31.63
C ILE A 345 -2.19 16.51 32.12
N LYS A 346 -2.44 16.52 33.44
CA LYS A 346 -3.76 16.17 33.99
C LYS A 346 -4.88 17.09 33.53
N SER A 347 -4.59 18.39 33.40
CA SER A 347 -5.57 19.35 32.91
C SER A 347 -5.89 19.10 31.44
N TRP A 348 -4.86 18.86 30.62
CA TRP A 348 -5.05 18.52 29.21
C TRP A 348 -5.80 17.21 29.02
N LYS A 349 -5.46 16.16 29.78
CA LYS A 349 -6.20 14.90 29.75
C LYS A 349 -7.67 15.11 30.08
N ARG A 350 -7.98 15.82 31.17
CA ARG A 350 -9.38 16.15 31.53
C ARG A 350 -10.12 16.91 30.42
N CYS A 351 -9.45 17.80 29.71
CA CYS A 351 -10.04 18.48 28.57
C CYS A 351 -10.35 17.48 27.44
N LEU A 352 -9.45 16.55 27.14
CA LEU A 352 -9.68 15.52 26.13
C LEU A 352 -10.80 14.56 26.54
N ASP A 353 -10.79 14.07 27.79
CA ASP A 353 -11.84 13.22 28.35
C ASP A 353 -13.20 13.92 28.25
N TYR A 354 -13.26 15.22 28.59
CA TYR A 354 -14.48 16.00 28.46
C TYR A 354 -14.96 16.11 27.00
N VAL A 355 -14.06 16.34 26.04
CA VAL A 355 -14.44 16.38 24.62
C VAL A 355 -14.96 15.02 24.16
N GLU A 356 -14.29 13.93 24.53
CA GLU A 356 -14.69 12.56 24.18
C GLU A 356 -16.09 12.22 24.73
N GLU A 357 -16.35 12.52 26.01
CA GLU A 357 -17.65 12.29 26.66
C GLU A 357 -18.80 13.11 26.04
N HIS A 358 -18.49 14.19 25.31
CA HIS A 358 -19.45 15.12 24.74
C HIS A 358 -19.40 15.16 23.20
N LEU A 359 -18.82 14.14 22.55
CA LEU A 359 -18.90 13.98 21.09
C LEU A 359 -20.37 13.90 20.66
N GLY A 360 -20.73 14.67 19.63
CA GLY A 360 -22.08 14.66 19.08
C GLY A 360 -22.38 13.39 18.28
N ASP A 361 -23.66 13.22 17.91
CA ASP A 361 -24.12 12.05 17.17
C ASP A 361 -23.47 11.94 15.77
N ILE A 362 -23.16 13.07 15.14
CA ILE A 362 -22.53 13.11 13.81
C ILE A 362 -21.07 12.69 13.92
N GLU A 363 -20.32 13.24 14.85
CA GLU A 363 -18.91 12.90 15.09
C GLU A 363 -18.77 11.41 15.41
N ASN A 364 -19.60 10.89 16.31
CA ASN A 364 -19.63 9.45 16.61
C ASN A 364 -19.94 8.59 15.38
N SER A 365 -20.86 9.05 14.53
CA SER A 365 -21.19 8.33 13.30
C SER A 365 -20.05 8.36 12.29
N ILE A 366 -19.29 9.46 12.18
CA ILE A 366 -18.11 9.54 11.30
C ILE A 366 -17.02 8.58 11.77
N ILE A 367 -16.73 8.52 13.07
CA ILE A 367 -15.79 7.55 13.66
C ILE A 367 -16.18 6.12 13.26
N LEU A 368 -17.47 5.78 13.41
CA LEU A 368 -17.98 4.46 13.01
C LEU A 368 -17.91 4.22 11.50
N LEU A 369 -18.13 5.25 10.68
CA LEU A 369 -17.98 5.16 9.22
C LEU A 369 -16.54 4.86 8.84
N ASP A 370 -15.56 5.54 9.44
CA ASP A 370 -14.14 5.33 9.18
C ASP A 370 -13.70 3.93 9.57
N GLU A 371 -14.14 3.44 10.73
CA GLU A 371 -13.90 2.06 11.15
C GLU A 371 -14.50 1.03 10.17
N SER A 372 -15.70 1.29 9.68
CA SER A 372 -16.41 0.41 8.75
C SER A 372 -15.77 0.43 7.36
N ALA A 373 -15.42 1.61 6.86
CA ALA A 373 -14.77 1.80 5.57
C ALA A 373 -13.35 1.23 5.54
N ALA A 374 -12.58 1.34 6.63
CA ALA A 374 -11.27 0.70 6.75
C ALA A 374 -11.36 -0.83 6.59
N ARG A 375 -12.47 -1.45 7.03
CA ARG A 375 -12.75 -2.88 6.82
C ARG A 375 -13.41 -3.19 5.47
N LYS A 376 -13.70 -2.17 4.67
CA LYS A 376 -14.54 -2.24 3.46
C LYS A 376 -15.90 -2.92 3.73
N ASP A 377 -16.46 -2.75 4.93
CA ASP A 377 -17.74 -3.35 5.33
C ASP A 377 -18.90 -2.51 4.79
N ILE A 378 -19.43 -2.89 3.63
CA ILE A 378 -20.54 -2.17 2.98
C ILE A 378 -21.79 -2.19 3.84
N VAL A 379 -22.08 -3.31 4.51
CA VAL A 379 -23.31 -3.47 5.28
C VAL A 379 -23.29 -2.59 6.52
N GLY A 380 -22.16 -2.58 7.24
CA GLY A 380 -21.91 -1.69 8.36
C GLY A 380 -22.02 -0.22 7.95
N THR A 381 -21.33 0.18 6.88
CA THR A 381 -21.34 1.56 6.39
C THR A 381 -22.75 1.99 5.97
N THR A 382 -23.49 1.12 5.28
CA THR A 382 -24.91 1.35 4.91
C THR A 382 -25.77 1.57 6.15
N SER A 383 -25.61 0.74 7.19
CA SER A 383 -26.40 0.86 8.40
C SER A 383 -26.10 2.15 9.17
N ILE A 384 -24.87 2.65 9.14
CA ILE A 384 -24.48 3.89 9.82
C ILE A 384 -25.04 5.08 9.04
N LEU A 385 -24.80 5.13 7.73
CA LEU A 385 -25.31 6.21 6.87
C LEU A 385 -26.84 6.35 6.94
N LYS A 386 -27.60 5.26 7.10
CA LYS A 386 -29.07 5.30 7.27
C LYS A 386 -29.54 5.97 8.56
N LYS A 387 -28.71 5.97 9.60
CA LYS A 387 -29.05 6.51 10.92
C LYS A 387 -28.61 7.96 11.08
N MET A 388 -27.68 8.42 10.25
CA MET A 388 -27.19 9.80 10.28
C MET A 388 -28.25 10.77 9.79
N ASP A 389 -28.37 11.90 10.47
CA ASP A 389 -29.13 13.05 9.97
C ASP A 389 -28.22 13.93 9.10
N TYR A 390 -28.42 13.87 7.79
CA TYR A 390 -27.60 14.60 6.83
C TYR A 390 -27.70 16.12 6.97
N THR A 391 -28.73 16.65 7.62
CA THR A 391 -28.89 18.11 7.76
C THR A 391 -27.79 18.75 8.59
N PHE A 392 -27.21 18.01 9.55
CA PHE A 392 -26.21 18.51 10.48
C PHE A 392 -24.75 18.23 10.09
N ILE A 393 -24.51 17.55 8.95
CA ILE A 393 -23.15 17.25 8.50
C ILE A 393 -22.48 18.55 7.99
N PRO A 394 -21.35 18.99 8.59
CA PRO A 394 -20.54 20.11 8.10
C PRO A 394 -19.95 19.84 6.71
N THR A 395 -19.58 20.89 5.98
CA THR A 395 -19.03 20.77 4.62
C THR A 395 -17.73 19.96 4.59
N ASP A 396 -16.82 20.18 5.54
CA ASP A 396 -15.52 19.48 5.59
C ASP A 396 -15.73 17.97 5.85
N ASP A 397 -16.65 17.61 6.74
CA ASP A 397 -17.00 16.21 7.02
C ASP A 397 -17.72 15.56 5.85
N LEU A 398 -18.53 16.31 5.10
CA LEU A 398 -19.18 15.82 3.89
C LEU A 398 -18.15 15.45 2.82
N GLU A 399 -17.12 16.26 2.62
CA GLU A 399 -16.03 15.96 1.68
C GLU A 399 -15.31 14.66 2.09
N HIS A 400 -14.99 14.51 3.38
CA HIS A 400 -14.39 13.29 3.92
C HIS A 400 -15.29 12.06 3.75
N ILE A 401 -16.58 12.15 4.10
CA ILE A 401 -17.52 11.03 3.93
C ILE A 401 -17.63 10.63 2.46
N LEU A 402 -17.72 11.58 1.53
CA LEU A 402 -17.83 11.25 0.11
C LEU A 402 -16.52 10.70 -0.45
N SER A 403 -15.42 11.43 -0.30
CA SER A 403 -14.14 11.11 -0.94
C SER A 403 -13.26 10.14 -0.16
N GLY A 404 -13.26 10.20 1.16
CA GLY A 404 -12.45 9.37 2.07
C GLY A 404 -13.12 8.07 2.50
N VAL A 405 -14.45 8.05 2.66
CA VAL A 405 -15.19 6.85 3.12
C VAL A 405 -15.87 6.14 1.94
N ILE A 406 -16.71 6.84 1.18
CA ILE A 406 -17.58 6.20 0.18
C ILE A 406 -16.82 5.83 -1.10
N MET A 407 -16.03 6.73 -1.68
CA MET A 407 -15.33 6.47 -2.95
C MET A 407 -14.34 5.28 -2.89
N PRO A 408 -13.56 5.08 -1.82
CA PRO A 408 -12.65 3.93 -1.73
C PRO A 408 -13.40 2.59 -1.68
N ILE A 409 -14.55 2.54 -1.01
CA ILE A 409 -15.42 1.36 -1.00
C ILE A 409 -15.87 1.02 -2.44
N PHE A 410 -16.24 2.02 -3.25
CA PHE A 410 -16.63 1.80 -4.65
C PHE A 410 -15.47 1.45 -5.59
N SER A 411 -14.23 1.80 -5.24
CA SER A 411 -13.07 1.53 -6.09
C SER A 411 -12.50 0.12 -5.89
N SER A 412 -12.90 -0.58 -4.81
CA SER A 412 -12.48 -1.95 -4.55
C SER A 412 -13.14 -2.93 -5.53
N GLN A 413 -12.36 -3.57 -6.40
CA GLN A 413 -12.83 -4.58 -7.37
C GLN A 413 -12.98 -5.99 -6.76
N ASN A 414 -12.53 -6.19 -5.51
CA ASN A 414 -12.45 -7.51 -4.86
C ASN A 414 -13.60 -7.80 -3.87
N ARG A 415 -14.76 -7.16 -4.04
CA ARG A 415 -15.85 -7.20 -3.04
C ARG A 415 -16.42 -8.61 -2.86
N ILE A 416 -16.59 -8.99 -1.60
CA ILE A 416 -17.15 -10.28 -1.17
C ILE A 416 -18.68 -10.18 -1.02
N GLU A 417 -19.26 -8.97 -1.05
CA GLU A 417 -20.67 -8.78 -0.73
C GLU A 417 -21.63 -9.03 -1.90
N ASP A 418 -22.84 -9.49 -1.57
CA ASP A 418 -23.90 -9.73 -2.53
C ASP A 418 -24.39 -8.42 -3.20
N MET A 419 -25.01 -8.58 -4.38
CA MET A 419 -25.55 -7.46 -5.16
C MET A 419 -26.65 -6.67 -4.42
N SER A 420 -27.36 -7.29 -3.48
CA SER A 420 -28.40 -6.60 -2.70
C SER A 420 -27.79 -5.62 -1.70
N ALA A 421 -26.68 -5.97 -1.05
CA ALA A 421 -25.93 -5.09 -0.16
C ALA A 421 -25.35 -3.89 -0.92
N GLN A 422 -24.85 -4.13 -2.13
CA GLN A 422 -24.34 -3.06 -3.01
C GLN A 422 -25.42 -2.07 -3.42
N LEU A 423 -26.59 -2.57 -3.84
CA LEU A 423 -27.73 -1.72 -4.20
C LEU A 423 -28.25 -0.94 -2.99
N ALA A 424 -28.30 -1.56 -1.81
CA ALA A 424 -28.71 -0.88 -0.58
C ALA A 424 -27.74 0.23 -0.16
N PHE A 425 -26.44 0.00 -0.34
CA PHE A 425 -25.42 1.03 -0.09
C PHE A 425 -25.54 2.19 -1.07
N LEU A 426 -25.67 1.87 -2.36
CA LEU A 426 -25.81 2.86 -3.42
C LEU A 426 -27.04 3.74 -3.20
N ASP A 427 -28.18 3.14 -2.82
CA ASP A 427 -29.42 3.84 -2.51
C ASP A 427 -29.23 4.90 -1.41
N VAL A 428 -28.53 4.53 -0.33
CA VAL A 428 -28.25 5.43 0.80
C VAL A 428 -27.25 6.53 0.43
N VAL A 429 -26.25 6.21 -0.40
CA VAL A 429 -25.32 7.23 -0.92
C VAL A 429 -26.06 8.24 -1.79
N LEU A 430 -27.02 7.80 -2.60
CA LEU A 430 -27.86 8.71 -3.39
C LEU A 430 -28.77 9.56 -2.51
N ASP A 431 -29.30 9.01 -1.41
CA ASP A 431 -30.07 9.81 -0.44
C ASP A 431 -29.20 10.91 0.20
N LEU A 432 -27.94 10.61 0.55
CA LEU A 432 -26.97 11.60 1.03
C LEU A 432 -26.71 12.69 -0.02
N LEU A 433 -26.41 12.31 -1.27
CA LEU A 433 -26.16 13.27 -2.36
C LEU A 433 -27.39 14.14 -2.65
N ALA A 434 -28.58 13.55 -2.61
CA ALA A 434 -29.84 14.30 -2.79
C ALA A 434 -30.05 15.31 -1.67
N ALA A 435 -29.83 14.91 -0.41
CA ALA A 435 -29.97 15.79 0.75
C ALA A 435 -28.95 16.95 0.74
N LYS A 436 -27.73 16.67 0.28
CA LYS A 436 -26.61 17.61 0.23
C LYS A 436 -26.39 18.28 -1.13
N LYS A 437 -27.34 18.19 -2.05
CA LYS A 437 -27.21 18.73 -3.43
C LYS A 437 -26.83 20.21 -3.49
N LYS A 438 -27.25 21.02 -2.51
CA LYS A 438 -26.92 22.45 -2.46
C LYS A 438 -25.53 22.75 -1.90
N ASP A 439 -24.96 21.81 -1.17
CA ASP A 439 -23.67 21.93 -0.48
C ASP A 439 -22.51 21.39 -1.34
N ILE A 440 -22.82 20.79 -2.50
CA ILE A 440 -21.86 20.18 -3.42
C ILE A 440 -21.91 20.93 -4.76
N SER A 441 -20.76 21.23 -5.35
CA SER A 441 -20.71 21.89 -6.66
C SER A 441 -21.25 20.97 -7.77
N GLU A 442 -21.79 21.54 -8.85
CA GLU A 442 -22.30 20.75 -9.99
C GLU A 442 -21.20 19.85 -10.58
N GLU A 443 -19.96 20.35 -10.69
CA GLU A 443 -18.82 19.59 -11.21
C GLU A 443 -18.46 18.38 -10.32
N GLU A 444 -18.47 18.55 -8.99
CA GLU A 444 -18.22 17.45 -8.05
C GLU A 444 -19.37 16.44 -8.04
N MET A 445 -20.61 16.92 -8.11
CA MET A 445 -21.79 16.06 -8.20
C MET A 445 -21.71 15.15 -9.42
N ALA A 446 -21.39 15.72 -10.60
CA ALA A 446 -21.13 14.96 -11.82
C ALA A 446 -20.04 13.89 -11.63
N LYS A 447 -18.92 14.26 -10.98
CA LYS A 447 -17.81 13.34 -10.72
C LYS A 447 -18.23 12.17 -9.84
N TYR A 448 -19.02 12.42 -8.79
CA TYR A 448 -19.54 11.36 -7.92
C TYR A 448 -20.53 10.46 -8.65
N LEU A 449 -21.54 11.02 -9.32
CA LEU A 449 -22.54 10.23 -10.06
C LEU A 449 -21.89 9.37 -11.14
N LYS A 450 -20.90 9.91 -11.87
CA LYS A 450 -20.15 9.14 -12.88
C LYS A 450 -19.39 7.96 -12.27
N LYS A 451 -18.74 8.15 -11.11
CA LYS A 451 -18.06 7.06 -10.39
C LYS A 451 -19.04 5.99 -9.89
N LEU A 452 -20.18 6.41 -9.36
CA LEU A 452 -21.23 5.50 -8.91
C LEU A 452 -21.79 4.66 -10.07
N MET A 453 -21.97 5.27 -11.25
CA MET A 453 -22.35 4.55 -12.46
C MET A 453 -21.31 3.51 -12.86
N GLY A 454 -20.03 3.89 -12.94
CA GLY A 454 -18.96 2.95 -13.29
C GLY A 454 -18.77 1.79 -12.29
N ALA A 455 -19.27 1.94 -11.06
CA ALA A 455 -19.24 0.87 -10.06
C ALA A 455 -20.38 -0.15 -10.22
N MET A 456 -21.41 0.15 -11.01
CA MET A 456 -22.49 -0.79 -11.31
C MET A 456 -22.05 -1.74 -12.43
N THR A 457 -21.65 -2.97 -12.10
CA THR A 457 -21.52 -4.03 -13.11
C THR A 457 -22.93 -4.51 -13.49
N TYR A 458 -23.29 -4.41 -14.78
CA TYR A 458 -24.61 -4.80 -15.27
C TYR A 458 -24.91 -6.28 -14.94
N PRO A 459 -26.07 -6.61 -14.34
CA PRO A 459 -26.38 -7.97 -13.92
C PRO A 459 -26.59 -8.92 -15.10
N GLY A 460 -26.02 -10.12 -14.96
CA GLY A 460 -26.48 -11.28 -15.72
C GLY A 460 -27.94 -11.60 -15.39
N LYS A 461 -28.78 -11.58 -16.42
CA LYS A 461 -30.21 -11.92 -16.62
C LYS A 461 -31.23 -12.04 -15.45
N ASP A 462 -30.91 -12.40 -14.21
CA ASP A 462 -31.93 -12.91 -13.28
C ASP A 462 -32.04 -12.25 -11.89
N LEU A 463 -31.41 -11.11 -11.59
CA LEU A 463 -31.65 -10.43 -10.30
C LEU A 463 -31.74 -8.89 -10.43
N GLY A 464 -32.77 -8.30 -9.78
CA GLY A 464 -32.73 -6.91 -9.30
C GLY A 464 -33.08 -5.77 -10.26
N LYS A 465 -33.65 -6.02 -11.45
CA LYS A 465 -33.96 -4.96 -12.44
C LYS A 465 -34.77 -3.77 -11.89
N GLU A 466 -35.77 -4.03 -11.04
CA GLU A 466 -36.62 -2.96 -10.47
C GLU A 466 -35.84 -2.05 -9.51
N LYS A 467 -34.99 -2.61 -8.63
CA LYS A 467 -34.15 -1.81 -7.72
C LYS A 467 -33.09 -1.03 -8.49
N LEU A 468 -32.53 -1.61 -9.55
CA LEU A 468 -31.60 -0.92 -10.45
C LEU A 468 -32.27 0.28 -11.12
N ILE A 469 -33.50 0.11 -11.63
CA ILE A 469 -34.27 1.21 -12.21
C ILE A 469 -34.50 2.32 -11.18
N GLN A 470 -34.89 1.97 -9.95
CA GLN A 470 -35.07 2.95 -8.87
C GLN A 470 -33.79 3.75 -8.57
N VAL A 471 -32.64 3.09 -8.55
CA VAL A 471 -31.33 3.73 -8.39
C VAL A 471 -31.06 4.70 -9.55
N PHE A 472 -31.27 4.28 -10.80
CA PHE A 472 -31.08 5.14 -11.97
C PHE A 472 -32.02 6.35 -11.95
N ASP A 473 -33.28 6.15 -11.57
CA ASP A 473 -34.26 7.24 -11.46
C ASP A 473 -33.82 8.26 -10.39
N LYS A 474 -33.30 7.79 -9.23
CA LYS A 474 -32.71 8.67 -8.22
C LYS A 474 -31.50 9.44 -8.74
N MET A 475 -30.58 8.78 -9.46
CA MET A 475 -29.42 9.44 -10.07
C MET A 475 -29.85 10.54 -11.04
N LEU A 476 -30.84 10.27 -11.89
CA LEU A 476 -31.39 11.26 -12.82
C LEU A 476 -32.06 12.42 -12.09
N GLY A 477 -32.74 12.17 -10.96
CA GLY A 477 -33.33 13.21 -10.13
C GLY A 477 -32.31 14.14 -9.47
N ILE A 478 -31.10 13.64 -9.21
CA ILE A 478 -29.99 14.44 -8.63
C ILE A 478 -29.26 15.22 -9.73
N ALA A 479 -29.01 14.60 -10.89
CA ALA A 479 -28.24 15.15 -12.00
C ALA A 479 -28.82 16.44 -12.61
N CYS A 480 -27.95 17.30 -13.14
CA CYS A 480 -28.36 18.47 -13.94
C CYS A 480 -28.77 18.05 -15.38
N LEU A 481 -29.39 18.94 -16.15
CA LEU A 481 -29.91 18.66 -17.49
C LEU A 481 -28.86 18.13 -18.49
N GLU A 482 -27.62 18.61 -18.40
CA GLU A 482 -26.51 18.15 -19.25
C GLU A 482 -25.99 16.77 -18.82
N GLU A 483 -25.88 16.53 -17.52
CA GLU A 483 -25.51 15.23 -16.95
C GLU A 483 -26.56 14.16 -17.25
N GLN A 484 -27.86 14.47 -17.13
CA GLN A 484 -28.94 13.57 -17.49
C GLN A 484 -28.80 13.06 -18.94
N ARG A 485 -28.35 13.91 -19.87
CA ARG A 485 -28.08 13.48 -21.26
C ARG A 485 -26.90 12.51 -21.35
N LEU A 486 -25.82 12.75 -20.61
CA LEU A 486 -24.66 11.85 -20.54
C LEU A 486 -25.02 10.50 -19.92
N LEU A 487 -25.72 10.50 -18.78
CA LEU A 487 -26.19 9.28 -18.10
C LEU A 487 -27.10 8.46 -19.02
N LEU A 488 -28.02 9.10 -19.74
CA LEU A 488 -28.91 8.44 -20.71
C LEU A 488 -28.17 7.90 -21.95
N LEU A 489 -27.10 8.56 -22.40
CA LEU A 489 -26.28 8.10 -23.53
C LEU A 489 -25.40 6.91 -23.14
N GLU A 490 -24.78 6.94 -21.97
CA GLU A 490 -23.98 5.83 -21.45
C GLU A 490 -24.85 4.60 -21.15
N ALA A 491 -26.00 4.78 -20.49
CA ALA A 491 -26.94 3.68 -20.24
C ALA A 491 -27.48 3.04 -21.54
N LYS A 492 -27.68 3.83 -22.60
CA LYS A 492 -28.06 3.31 -23.93
C LYS A 492 -26.94 2.55 -24.62
N SER A 493 -25.69 3.01 -24.50
CA SER A 493 -24.52 2.30 -25.04
C SER A 493 -24.38 0.90 -24.43
N GLU A 494 -24.53 0.78 -23.11
CA GLU A 494 -24.34 -0.49 -22.40
C GLU A 494 -25.48 -1.50 -22.62
N LEU A 495 -26.72 -1.02 -22.84
CA LEU A 495 -27.87 -1.88 -23.16
C LEU A 495 -27.75 -2.52 -24.56
N VAL A 496 -27.18 -1.80 -25.53
CA VAL A 496 -26.96 -2.31 -26.89
C VAL A 496 -25.90 -3.43 -26.89
N ASP A 497 -24.81 -3.26 -26.13
CA ASP A 497 -23.74 -4.25 -26.02
C ASP A 497 -24.20 -5.56 -25.31
N GLY A 498 -25.14 -5.46 -24.37
CA GLY A 498 -25.75 -6.61 -23.70
C GLY A 498 -26.69 -7.44 -24.59
N GLU A 499 -27.19 -6.87 -25.68
CA GLU A 499 -27.98 -7.59 -26.69
C GLU A 499 -27.10 -8.20 -27.78
N GLU A 500 -25.99 -7.58 -28.16
CA GLU A 500 -25.05 -8.16 -29.14
C GLU A 500 -24.34 -9.42 -28.64
N GLN A 501 -24.15 -9.59 -27.32
CA GLN A 501 -23.65 -10.84 -26.73
C GLN A 501 -24.65 -12.01 -26.76
N LYS A 502 -25.88 -11.82 -27.27
CA LYS A 502 -26.86 -12.91 -27.46
C LYS A 502 -26.90 -13.47 -28.88
N ILE A 503 -26.11 -12.90 -29.79
CA ILE A 503 -26.02 -13.37 -31.17
C ILE A 503 -24.56 -13.78 -31.44
N PHE A 504 -24.03 -14.76 -30.70
CA PHE A 504 -22.98 -15.68 -31.16
C PHE A 504 -22.91 -16.92 -30.24
#